data_AF-A0A538KNL9-F1
#
_entry.id   AF-A0A538KNL9-F1
#
_cell.length_a   1.000
_cell.length_b   1.000
_cell.length_c   1.000
_cell.angle_alpha   90.00
_cell.angle_beta   90.00
_cell.angle_gamma   90.00
#
_symmetry.space_group_name_H-M   'P 1'
#
loop_
_entity.id
_entity.type
_entity.pdbx_description
1 polymer ?
#
loop_
_entity_poly.entity_id
_entity_poly.type
_entity_poly.pdbx_seq_one_letter_code
_entity_poly.pdbx_strand_id
1 'polypeptide(L)'
;MSEVAPELTIWEVLRGALATRALGIVAGLRIPQALATGPRPIEDLARESGADADALHRLLRALASEGIFAEEERGVFRNTAASELLLTSGWDDFAVLFGGVWYRAVERLDASGKAVFPDVFGTDFWAWLAEHPEERAQFDRAMAQGSDTRIERLETIEWRSGETVVDVGGGNGSLLAELLKAYPDLRGIVFDLPETTRDESLFGEKLEFVAGNFFERVPEGDVYLLGTILHDWDDESAAKILRTIRAAAPQHARLVILDAVVPPGNEPFGPKWLDLLMLALFAGRERDEDQWRALLAAGGFEPVRFDERLIEARCRS
;
A
#
# COMPACT_ATOMS: atom_id res chain seq x y z
N MET A 1 17.82 -1.78 -27.20
CA MET A 1 16.69 -0.85 -27.02
C MET A 1 17.11 0.47 -27.63
N SER A 2 16.34 1.04 -28.56
CA SER A 2 16.64 2.40 -29.04
C SER A 2 16.53 3.35 -27.86
N GLU A 3 17.55 4.17 -27.65
CA GLU A 3 17.53 5.22 -26.65
C GLU A 3 16.31 6.11 -26.91
N VAL A 4 15.42 6.21 -25.93
CA VAL A 4 14.24 7.09 -26.01
C VAL A 4 14.77 8.52 -26.07
N ALA A 5 14.23 9.33 -26.98
CA ALA A 5 14.65 10.73 -27.09
C ALA A 5 14.46 11.44 -25.73
N PRO A 6 15.46 12.18 -25.21
CA PRO A 6 15.38 12.79 -23.87
C PRO A 6 14.13 13.65 -23.64
N GLU A 7 13.64 14.30 -24.69
CA GLU A 7 12.42 15.11 -24.65
C GLU A 7 11.17 14.26 -24.33
N LEU A 8 11.11 13.02 -24.84
CA LEU A 8 10.01 12.10 -24.55
C LEU A 8 10.00 11.68 -23.09
N THR A 9 11.17 11.40 -22.51
CA THR A 9 11.29 11.07 -21.08
C THR A 9 10.79 12.22 -20.19
N ILE A 10 11.16 13.46 -20.50
CA ILE A 10 10.65 14.63 -19.75
C ILE A 10 9.15 14.78 -19.96
N TRP A 11 8.66 14.59 -21.18
CA TRP A 11 7.24 14.70 -21.49
C TRP A 11 6.39 13.65 -20.75
N GLU A 12 6.87 12.41 -20.66
CA GLU A 12 6.27 11.32 -19.89
C GLU A 12 6.11 11.68 -18.40
N VAL A 13 7.13 12.31 -17.80
CA VAL A 13 7.04 12.78 -16.40
C VAL A 13 6.04 13.93 -16.26
N LEU A 14 6.12 14.95 -17.13
CA LEU A 14 5.24 16.13 -17.07
C LEU A 14 3.76 15.77 -17.23
N ARG A 15 3.44 14.82 -18.11
CA ARG A 15 2.07 14.34 -18.32
C ARG A 15 1.58 13.38 -17.22
N GLY A 16 2.48 12.84 -16.40
CA GLY A 16 2.17 11.84 -15.38
C GLY A 16 1.05 12.28 -14.44
N ALA A 17 1.09 13.54 -13.98
CA ALA A 17 0.05 14.11 -13.13
C ALA A 17 -1.35 14.06 -13.78
N LEU A 18 -1.43 14.35 -15.07
CA LEU A 18 -2.69 14.27 -15.84
C LEU A 18 -3.15 12.81 -16.00
N ALA A 19 -2.23 11.89 -16.27
CA ALA A 19 -2.55 10.47 -16.41
C ALA A 19 -3.08 9.89 -15.09
N THR A 20 -2.42 10.17 -13.96
CA THR A 20 -2.85 9.77 -12.61
C THR A 20 -4.24 10.30 -12.30
N ARG A 21 -4.48 11.60 -12.52
CA ARG A 21 -5.79 12.20 -12.27
C ARG A 21 -6.88 11.64 -13.20
N ALA A 22 -6.57 11.43 -14.48
CA ALA A 22 -7.51 10.85 -15.44
C ALA A 22 -7.92 9.42 -15.04
N LEU A 23 -6.95 8.59 -14.64
CA LEU A 23 -7.20 7.22 -14.19
C LEU A 23 -8.11 7.20 -12.95
N GLY A 24 -7.82 8.04 -11.95
CA GLY A 24 -8.66 8.13 -10.75
C GLY A 24 -10.07 8.63 -11.03
N ILE A 25 -10.25 9.55 -11.98
CA ILE A 25 -11.59 10.02 -12.41
C ILE A 25 -12.38 8.86 -13.04
N VAL A 26 -11.81 8.14 -14.01
CA VAL A 26 -12.55 7.07 -14.70
C VAL A 26 -12.81 5.86 -13.79
N ALA A 27 -11.91 5.57 -12.84
CA ALA A 27 -12.12 4.57 -11.80
C ALA A 27 -13.26 4.99 -10.85
N GLY A 28 -13.26 6.24 -10.37
CA GLY A 28 -14.32 6.77 -9.51
C GLY A 28 -15.69 6.84 -10.19
N LEU A 29 -15.73 7.09 -11.51
CA LEU A 29 -16.94 7.04 -12.34
C LEU A 29 -17.38 5.61 -12.69
N ARG A 30 -16.65 4.58 -12.23
CA ARG A 30 -16.90 3.15 -12.48
C ARG A 30 -16.95 2.79 -13.97
N ILE A 31 -16.15 3.48 -14.79
CA ILE A 31 -16.09 3.23 -16.24
C ILE A 31 -15.57 1.83 -16.59
N PRO A 32 -14.51 1.30 -15.94
CA PRO A 32 -14.08 -0.07 -16.18
C PRO A 32 -15.23 -1.08 -15.99
N GLN A 33 -16.02 -0.90 -14.93
CA GLN A 33 -17.15 -1.78 -14.60
C GLN A 33 -18.28 -1.65 -15.61
N ALA A 34 -18.58 -0.45 -16.10
CA ALA A 34 -19.56 -0.23 -17.17
C ALA A 34 -19.15 -0.88 -18.51
N LEU A 35 -17.85 -1.11 -18.70
CA LEU A 35 -17.24 -1.77 -19.85
C LEU A 35 -17.01 -3.29 -19.65
N ALA A 36 -17.39 -3.86 -18.50
CA ALA A 36 -17.08 -5.25 -18.17
C ALA A 36 -17.71 -6.29 -19.11
N THR A 37 -18.83 -5.94 -19.77
CA THR A 37 -19.53 -6.83 -20.70
C THR A 37 -19.19 -6.60 -22.17
N GLY A 38 -18.28 -5.67 -22.47
CA GLY A 38 -17.78 -5.40 -23.82
C GLY A 38 -17.73 -3.91 -24.18
N PRO A 39 -17.40 -3.61 -25.44
CA PRO A 39 -17.29 -2.24 -25.93
C PRO A 39 -18.60 -1.45 -25.80
N ARG A 40 -18.54 -0.18 -25.40
CA ARG A 40 -19.70 0.70 -25.23
C ARG A 40 -19.47 2.09 -25.86
N PRO A 41 -20.53 2.73 -26.41
CA PRO A 41 -20.48 4.12 -26.85
C PRO A 41 -20.25 5.09 -25.70
N ILE A 42 -19.54 6.18 -25.97
CA ILE A 42 -19.21 7.21 -24.98
C ILE A 42 -20.45 7.90 -24.42
N GLU A 43 -21.49 8.07 -25.23
CA GLU A 43 -22.74 8.70 -24.84
C GLU A 43 -23.49 7.87 -23.80
N ASP A 44 -23.37 6.54 -23.86
CA ASP A 44 -23.95 5.64 -22.87
C ASP A 44 -23.17 5.71 -21.56
N LEU A 45 -21.84 5.61 -21.64
CA LEU A 45 -20.96 5.68 -20.47
C LEU A 45 -21.13 7.02 -19.72
N ALA A 46 -21.19 8.12 -20.46
CA ALA A 46 -21.38 9.46 -19.91
C ALA A 46 -22.74 9.59 -19.21
N ARG A 47 -23.82 9.10 -19.84
CA ARG A 47 -25.16 9.12 -19.28
C ARG A 47 -25.31 8.27 -18.01
N GLU A 48 -24.72 7.08 -17.99
CA GLU A 48 -24.76 6.17 -16.82
C GLU A 48 -23.92 6.68 -15.66
N SER A 49 -22.77 7.30 -15.93
CA SER A 49 -21.87 7.85 -14.91
C SER A 49 -22.18 9.28 -14.48
N GLY A 50 -23.03 9.99 -15.23
CA GLY A 50 -23.32 11.42 -15.03
C GLY A 50 -22.21 12.36 -15.50
N ALA A 51 -21.24 11.86 -16.27
CA ALA A 51 -20.15 12.66 -16.81
C ALA A 51 -20.56 13.45 -18.07
N ASP A 52 -19.81 14.49 -18.39
CA ASP A 52 -19.87 15.12 -19.71
C ASP A 52 -19.22 14.22 -20.77
N ALA A 53 -19.92 14.00 -21.89
CA ALA A 53 -19.48 13.05 -22.91
C ALA A 53 -18.19 13.47 -23.64
N ASP A 54 -17.98 14.78 -23.89
CA ASP A 54 -16.74 15.26 -24.52
C ASP A 54 -15.56 15.11 -23.57
N ALA A 55 -15.74 15.51 -22.30
CA ALA A 55 -14.72 15.35 -21.28
C ALA A 55 -14.34 13.87 -21.09
N LEU A 56 -15.34 12.98 -20.96
CA LEU A 56 -15.10 11.55 -20.80
C LEU A 56 -14.41 10.94 -22.02
N HIS A 57 -14.80 11.34 -23.25
CA HIS A 57 -14.12 10.93 -24.49
C HIS A 57 -12.63 11.28 -24.45
N ARG A 58 -12.32 12.52 -24.05
CA ARG A 58 -10.93 13.02 -24.00
C ARG A 58 -10.10 12.29 -22.95
N LEU A 59 -10.68 11.98 -21.79
CA LEU A 59 -10.03 11.18 -20.74
C LEU A 59 -9.73 9.76 -21.24
N LEU A 60 -10.74 9.06 -21.77
CA LEU A 60 -10.57 7.70 -22.25
C LEU A 60 -9.64 7.61 -23.46
N ARG A 61 -9.68 8.56 -24.39
CA ARG A 61 -8.75 8.62 -25.52
C ARG A 61 -7.30 8.80 -25.05
N ALA A 62 -7.07 9.63 -24.04
CA ALA A 62 -5.73 9.83 -23.47
C ALA A 62 -5.24 8.59 -22.70
N LEU A 63 -6.11 7.90 -21.96
CA LEU A 63 -5.76 6.66 -21.29
C LEU A 63 -5.59 5.49 -22.29
N ALA A 64 -6.31 5.52 -23.41
CA ALA A 64 -6.16 4.55 -24.49
C ALA A 64 -4.82 4.67 -25.22
N SER A 65 -4.23 5.88 -25.32
CA SER A 65 -2.87 6.02 -25.87
C SER A 65 -1.80 5.35 -25.01
N GLU A 66 -2.10 5.11 -23.73
CA GLU A 66 -1.23 4.39 -22.78
C GLU A 66 -1.58 2.91 -22.69
N GLY A 67 -2.49 2.43 -23.54
CA GLY A 67 -2.95 1.04 -23.53
C GLY A 67 -3.81 0.67 -22.32
N ILE A 68 -4.31 1.64 -21.54
CA ILE A 68 -5.21 1.36 -20.40
C ILE A 68 -6.60 0.98 -20.93
N PHE A 69 -7.14 1.73 -21.88
CA PHE A 69 -8.37 1.39 -22.61
C PHE A 69 -8.08 1.23 -24.11
N ALA A 70 -9.08 0.86 -24.91
CA ALA A 70 -8.98 0.88 -26.36
C ALA A 70 -10.24 1.49 -26.98
N GLU A 71 -10.05 2.37 -27.96
CA GLU A 71 -11.12 2.89 -28.83
C GLU A 71 -11.17 2.00 -30.10
N GLU A 72 -12.20 1.16 -30.25
CA GLU A 72 -12.32 0.24 -31.39
C GLU A 72 -12.87 0.94 -32.62
N GLU A 73 -13.88 1.77 -32.39
CA GLU A 73 -14.49 2.68 -33.34
C GLU A 73 -14.58 4.05 -32.69
N ARG A 74 -14.71 5.11 -33.48
CA ARG A 74 -14.80 6.47 -32.96
C ARG A 74 -15.92 6.57 -31.92
N GLY A 75 -15.56 6.88 -30.67
CA GLY A 75 -16.46 7.01 -29.54
C GLY A 75 -16.89 5.68 -28.89
N VAL A 76 -16.35 4.53 -29.30
CA VAL A 76 -16.68 3.22 -28.73
C VAL A 76 -15.45 2.65 -28.05
N PHE A 77 -15.51 2.54 -26.72
CA PHE A 77 -14.39 2.11 -25.89
C PHE A 77 -14.63 0.72 -25.31
N ARG A 78 -13.54 -0.02 -25.09
CA ARG A 78 -13.54 -1.26 -24.31
C ARG A 78 -12.41 -1.28 -23.29
N ASN A 79 -12.51 -2.23 -22.35
CA ASN A 79 -11.41 -2.57 -21.48
C ASN A 79 -10.25 -3.24 -22.26
N THR A 80 -9.04 -3.05 -21.75
CA THR A 80 -7.86 -3.85 -22.09
C THR A 80 -7.45 -4.69 -20.89
N ALA A 81 -6.43 -5.55 -21.03
CA ALA A 81 -5.86 -6.26 -19.90
C ALA A 81 -5.42 -5.33 -18.75
N ALA A 82 -5.00 -4.09 -19.05
CA ALA A 82 -4.59 -3.12 -18.03
C ALA A 82 -5.81 -2.54 -17.28
N SER A 83 -6.87 -2.11 -17.96
CA SER A 83 -8.07 -1.61 -17.27
C SER A 83 -8.92 -2.71 -16.64
N GLU A 84 -8.78 -3.97 -17.07
CA GLU A 84 -9.38 -5.12 -16.38
C GLU A 84 -8.84 -5.30 -14.96
N LEU A 85 -7.62 -4.85 -14.66
CA LEU A 85 -7.12 -4.82 -13.29
C LEU A 85 -8.00 -3.96 -12.37
N LEU A 86 -8.62 -2.89 -12.91
CA LEU A 86 -9.55 -2.04 -12.16
C LEU A 86 -10.91 -2.71 -11.90
N LEU A 87 -11.15 -3.92 -12.41
CA LEU A 87 -12.29 -4.75 -12.03
C LEU A 87 -11.98 -5.63 -10.82
N THR A 88 -10.70 -5.81 -10.50
CA THR A 88 -10.24 -6.58 -9.35
C THR A 88 -10.14 -5.68 -8.12
N SER A 89 -10.42 -6.25 -6.94
CA SER A 89 -10.44 -5.48 -5.68
C SER A 89 -9.08 -4.80 -5.42
N GLY A 90 -9.13 -3.50 -5.10
CA GLY A 90 -7.99 -2.74 -4.59
C GLY A 90 -7.25 -1.91 -5.64
N TRP A 91 -7.21 -2.34 -6.92
CA TRP A 91 -6.59 -1.53 -7.99
C TRP A 91 -7.43 -0.30 -8.35
N ASP A 92 -8.76 -0.41 -8.32
CA ASP A 92 -9.68 0.71 -8.48
C ASP A 92 -9.58 1.69 -7.31
N ASP A 93 -9.54 1.16 -6.09
CA ASP A 93 -9.34 1.94 -4.87
C ASP A 93 -7.99 2.68 -4.91
N PHE A 94 -6.90 2.04 -5.35
CA PHE A 94 -5.61 2.69 -5.59
C PHE A 94 -5.71 3.82 -6.60
N ALA A 95 -6.36 3.59 -7.75
CA ALA A 95 -6.54 4.62 -8.77
C ALA A 95 -7.29 5.85 -8.22
N VAL A 96 -8.34 5.62 -7.43
CA VAL A 96 -9.12 6.70 -6.80
C VAL A 96 -8.29 7.46 -5.76
N LEU A 97 -7.53 6.78 -4.91
CA LEU A 97 -6.65 7.41 -3.91
C LEU A 97 -5.55 8.25 -4.57
N PHE A 98 -4.79 7.64 -5.50
CA PHE A 98 -3.72 8.30 -6.25
C PHE A 98 -4.21 9.47 -7.09
N GLY A 99 -5.38 9.34 -7.71
CA GLY A 99 -6.00 10.41 -8.48
C GLY A 99 -6.76 11.41 -7.61
N GLY A 100 -6.96 11.15 -6.31
CA GLY A 100 -7.86 11.87 -5.43
C GLY A 100 -7.16 12.52 -4.24
N VAL A 101 -7.34 11.96 -3.05
CA VAL A 101 -6.82 12.54 -1.80
C VAL A 101 -5.29 12.62 -1.79
N TRP A 102 -4.59 11.60 -2.29
CA TRP A 102 -3.13 11.61 -2.39
C TRP A 102 -2.62 12.58 -3.46
N TYR A 103 -3.34 12.71 -4.58
CA TYR A 103 -3.02 13.70 -5.61
C TYR A 103 -2.96 15.13 -5.02
N ARG A 104 -3.98 15.48 -4.23
CA ARG A 104 -4.08 16.80 -3.59
C ARG A 104 -3.00 17.03 -2.54
N ALA A 105 -2.58 15.99 -1.82
CA ALA A 105 -1.44 16.08 -0.91
C ALA A 105 -0.13 16.32 -1.68
N VAL A 106 0.15 15.48 -2.68
CA VAL A 106 1.39 15.53 -3.48
C VAL A 106 1.52 16.84 -4.26
N GLU A 107 0.43 17.52 -4.61
CA GLU A 107 0.45 18.88 -5.20
C GLU A 107 1.29 19.87 -4.36
N ARG A 108 1.34 19.68 -3.04
CA ARG A 108 2.05 20.57 -2.11
C ARG A 108 3.42 20.04 -1.68
N LEU A 109 3.83 18.87 -2.17
CA LEU A 109 5.11 18.26 -1.82
C LEU A 109 6.26 19.21 -2.16
N ASP A 110 7.15 19.41 -1.20
CA ASP A 110 8.36 20.20 -1.36
C ASP A 110 9.58 19.49 -0.75
N ALA A 111 10.74 20.12 -0.86
CA ALA A 111 12.00 19.59 -0.32
C ALA A 111 12.25 20.00 1.14
N SER A 112 11.21 20.35 1.92
CA SER A 112 11.36 20.74 3.33
C SER A 112 11.60 19.55 4.27
N GLY A 113 11.29 18.33 3.82
CA GLY A 113 11.37 17.11 4.63
C GLY A 113 10.17 16.92 5.58
N LYS A 114 9.09 17.70 5.43
CA LYS A 114 7.88 17.60 6.26
C LYS A 114 6.73 16.96 5.49
N ALA A 115 5.82 16.32 6.22
CA ALA A 115 4.54 15.89 5.70
C ALA A 115 3.75 17.12 5.23
N VAL A 116 3.14 17.02 4.06
CA VAL A 116 2.32 18.10 3.48
C VAL A 116 0.83 17.84 3.60
N PHE A 117 0.44 16.60 3.94
CA PHE A 117 -0.95 16.23 4.18
C PHE A 117 -1.65 17.12 5.24
N PRO A 118 -1.03 17.39 6.43
CA PRO A 118 -1.67 18.25 7.43
C PRO A 118 -1.91 19.68 6.95
N ASP A 119 -1.03 20.22 6.11
CA ASP A 119 -1.18 21.57 5.56
C ASP A 119 -2.32 21.67 4.53
N VAL A 120 -2.66 20.55 3.86
CA VAL A 120 -3.74 20.47 2.86
C VAL A 120 -5.09 20.20 3.53
N PHE A 121 -5.12 19.28 4.50
CA PHE A 121 -6.36 18.73 5.05
C PHE A 121 -6.65 19.17 6.49
N GLY A 122 -5.72 19.89 7.14
CA GLY A 122 -5.88 20.42 8.50
C GLY A 122 -5.66 19.41 9.62
N THR A 123 -5.36 18.16 9.29
CA THR A 123 -5.10 17.07 10.24
C THR A 123 -4.17 16.02 9.61
N ASP A 124 -3.57 15.14 10.41
CA ASP A 124 -2.75 14.04 9.87
C ASP A 124 -3.60 12.99 9.13
N PHE A 125 -2.95 12.18 8.31
CA PHE A 125 -3.63 11.20 7.44
C PHE A 125 -4.48 10.20 8.22
N TRP A 126 -4.00 9.71 9.36
CA TRP A 126 -4.71 8.70 10.14
C TRP A 126 -5.94 9.29 10.83
N ALA A 127 -5.81 10.49 11.39
CA ALA A 127 -6.94 11.25 11.93
C ALA A 127 -7.97 11.58 10.83
N TRP A 128 -7.52 11.94 9.63
CA TRP A 128 -8.40 12.17 8.48
C TRP A 128 -9.22 10.91 8.14
N LEU A 129 -8.57 9.75 8.01
CA LEU A 129 -9.28 8.49 7.72
C LEU A 129 -10.27 8.12 8.82
N ALA A 130 -9.95 8.37 10.09
CA ALA A 130 -10.87 8.13 11.20
C ALA A 130 -12.17 8.97 11.10
N GLU A 131 -12.08 10.17 10.52
CA GLU A 131 -13.23 11.05 10.27
C GLU A 131 -13.96 10.75 8.94
N HIS A 132 -13.34 9.98 8.03
CA HIS A 132 -13.83 9.69 6.68
C HIS A 132 -13.96 8.17 6.44
N PRO A 133 -15.00 7.50 6.98
CA PRO A 133 -15.10 6.04 6.99
C PRO A 133 -15.16 5.40 5.58
N GLU A 134 -15.72 6.10 4.59
CA GLU A 134 -15.72 5.62 3.20
C GLU A 134 -14.31 5.60 2.60
N GLU A 135 -13.53 6.66 2.83
CA GLU A 135 -12.12 6.74 2.40
C GLU A 135 -11.26 5.75 3.17
N ARG A 136 -11.53 5.54 4.47
CA ARG A 136 -10.88 4.50 5.27
C ARG A 136 -11.11 3.12 4.70
N ALA A 137 -12.36 2.77 4.40
CA ALA A 137 -12.69 1.48 3.81
C ALA A 137 -12.04 1.29 2.42
N GLN A 138 -11.92 2.36 1.64
CA GLN A 138 -11.19 2.37 0.37
C GLN A 138 -9.69 2.16 0.57
N PHE A 139 -9.07 2.86 1.53
CA PHE A 139 -7.67 2.66 1.90
C PHE A 139 -7.41 1.21 2.34
N ASP A 140 -8.25 0.66 3.23
CA ASP A 140 -8.11 -0.71 3.72
C ASP A 140 -8.18 -1.74 2.58
N ARG A 141 -9.09 -1.55 1.60
CA ARG A 141 -9.17 -2.41 0.41
C ARG A 141 -7.98 -2.25 -0.54
N ALA A 142 -7.47 -1.03 -0.71
CA ALA A 142 -6.26 -0.79 -1.49
C ALA A 142 -5.05 -1.48 -0.85
N MET A 143 -4.87 -1.37 0.47
CA MET A 143 -3.74 -2.00 1.18
C MET A 143 -3.83 -3.53 1.24
N ALA A 144 -5.03 -4.09 1.10
CA ALA A 144 -5.22 -5.54 0.97
C ALA A 144 -4.78 -6.09 -0.40
N GLN A 145 -4.60 -5.23 -1.41
CA GLN A 145 -4.07 -5.61 -2.71
C GLN A 145 -2.62 -6.13 -2.59
N GLY A 146 -2.26 -7.10 -3.42
CA GLY A 146 -0.90 -7.65 -3.45
C GLY A 146 -0.59 -8.66 -2.34
N SER A 147 -1.59 -9.07 -1.55
CA SER A 147 -1.45 -10.09 -0.49
C SER A 147 -0.84 -11.40 -0.98
N ASP A 148 -1.16 -11.86 -2.19
CA ASP A 148 -0.56 -13.07 -2.77
C ASP A 148 0.97 -12.96 -2.85
N THR A 149 1.49 -11.82 -3.33
CA THR A 149 2.95 -11.58 -3.39
C THR A 149 3.59 -11.45 -2.01
N ARG A 150 2.83 -11.03 -0.98
CA ARG A 150 3.32 -10.99 0.40
C ARG A 150 3.39 -12.40 0.98
N ILE A 151 2.40 -13.24 0.71
CA ILE A 151 2.41 -14.66 1.10
C ILE A 151 3.58 -15.39 0.45
N GLU A 152 3.81 -15.23 -0.85
CA GLU A 152 4.98 -15.84 -1.52
C GLU A 152 6.31 -15.48 -0.86
N ARG A 153 6.46 -14.25 -0.35
CA ARG A 153 7.66 -13.84 0.42
C ARG A 153 7.72 -14.54 1.77
N LEU A 154 6.59 -14.63 2.47
CA LEU A 154 6.47 -15.31 3.76
C LEU A 154 6.67 -16.82 3.66
N GLU A 155 6.42 -17.45 2.52
CA GLU A 155 6.76 -18.86 2.26
C GLU A 155 8.27 -19.14 2.32
N THR A 156 9.10 -18.11 2.12
CA THR A 156 10.56 -18.22 2.25
C THR A 156 11.07 -18.16 3.68
N ILE A 157 10.17 -17.94 4.65
CA ILE A 157 10.48 -17.93 6.08
C ILE A 157 10.36 -19.34 6.66
N GLU A 158 11.31 -19.70 7.53
CA GLU A 158 11.21 -20.93 8.31
C GLU A 158 10.23 -20.74 9.48
N TRP A 159 8.99 -21.18 9.32
CA TRP A 159 7.96 -21.20 10.37
C TRP A 159 8.10 -22.44 11.26
N ARG A 160 8.06 -22.25 12.59
CA ARG A 160 8.15 -23.36 13.55
C ARG A 160 6.76 -23.70 14.07
N SER A 161 6.48 -25.01 14.16
CA SER A 161 5.19 -25.50 14.64
C SER A 161 4.89 -24.96 16.04
N GLY A 162 3.67 -24.43 16.24
CA GLY A 162 3.23 -23.87 17.51
C GLY A 162 3.61 -22.41 17.78
N GLU A 163 4.31 -21.73 16.86
CA GLU A 163 4.59 -20.29 17.00
C GLU A 163 3.31 -19.44 16.96
N THR A 164 3.30 -18.40 17.80
CA THR A 164 2.31 -17.32 17.74
C THR A 164 2.88 -16.15 16.95
N VAL A 165 2.24 -15.81 15.84
CA VAL A 165 2.59 -14.68 14.97
C VAL A 165 1.73 -13.48 15.32
N VAL A 166 2.36 -12.37 15.68
CA VAL A 166 1.70 -11.09 15.94
C VAL A 166 1.90 -10.18 14.73
N ASP A 167 0.83 -9.94 13.97
CA ASP A 167 0.82 -9.00 12.86
C ASP A 167 0.49 -7.60 13.39
N VAL A 168 1.54 -6.78 13.56
CA VAL A 168 1.47 -5.45 14.17
C VAL A 168 1.13 -4.44 13.08
N GLY A 169 -0.02 -3.78 13.21
CA GLY A 169 -0.61 -3.00 12.11
C GLY A 169 -1.21 -3.90 11.01
N GLY A 170 -1.67 -5.10 11.36
CA GLY A 170 -2.14 -6.10 10.40
C GLY A 170 -3.45 -5.77 9.67
N GLY A 171 -4.03 -4.58 9.89
CA GLY A 171 -5.22 -4.09 9.23
C GLY A 171 -6.42 -5.02 9.44
N ASN A 172 -7.06 -5.40 8.33
CA ASN A 172 -8.22 -6.31 8.36
C ASN A 172 -7.87 -7.77 8.66
N GLY A 173 -6.58 -8.10 8.81
CA GLY A 173 -6.11 -9.45 9.13
C GLY A 173 -6.02 -10.42 7.96
N SER A 174 -6.27 -9.98 6.72
CA SER A 174 -6.28 -10.86 5.55
C SER A 174 -4.94 -11.55 5.31
N LEU A 175 -3.81 -10.84 5.46
CA LEU A 175 -2.47 -11.39 5.32
C LEU A 175 -2.22 -12.53 6.33
N LEU A 176 -2.48 -12.28 7.61
CA LEU A 176 -2.27 -13.28 8.64
C LEU A 176 -3.22 -14.47 8.49
N ALA A 177 -4.47 -14.23 8.09
CA ALA A 177 -5.43 -15.29 7.81
C ALA A 177 -4.97 -16.23 6.67
N GLU A 178 -4.43 -15.67 5.58
CA GLU A 178 -3.85 -16.47 4.49
C GLU A 178 -2.60 -17.25 4.95
N LEU A 179 -1.73 -16.63 5.75
CA LEU A 179 -0.57 -17.32 6.32
C LEU A 179 -0.99 -18.53 7.18
N LEU A 180 -2.01 -18.40 8.02
CA LEU A 180 -2.51 -19.50 8.85
C LEU A 180 -3.17 -20.62 8.04
N LYS A 181 -3.69 -20.34 6.83
CA LYS A 181 -4.17 -21.39 5.92
C LYS A 181 -3.02 -22.21 5.37
N ALA A 182 -1.90 -21.56 5.01
CA ALA A 182 -0.70 -22.22 4.52
C ALA A 182 0.05 -22.97 5.63
N TYR A 183 0.01 -22.47 6.87
CA TYR A 183 0.69 -23.04 8.04
C TYR A 183 -0.29 -23.28 9.21
N PRO A 184 -1.08 -24.38 9.17
CA PRO A 184 -2.17 -24.61 10.13
C PRO A 184 -1.73 -24.80 11.59
N ASP A 185 -0.45 -25.05 11.84
CA ASP A 185 0.13 -25.22 13.18
C ASP A 185 0.44 -23.89 13.88
N LEU A 186 0.38 -22.77 13.15
CA LEU A 186 0.59 -21.44 13.71
C LEU A 186 -0.68 -20.92 14.42
N ARG A 187 -0.46 -19.98 15.33
CA ARG A 187 -1.51 -19.11 15.90
C ARG A 187 -1.24 -17.68 15.47
N GLY A 188 -2.29 -16.89 15.29
CA GLY A 188 -2.19 -15.51 14.84
C GLY A 188 -2.87 -14.53 15.78
N ILE A 189 -2.24 -13.38 15.97
CA ILE A 189 -2.83 -12.20 16.59
C ILE A 189 -2.68 -11.04 15.61
N VAL A 190 -3.80 -10.51 15.11
CA VAL A 190 -3.82 -9.24 14.37
C VAL A 190 -3.92 -8.14 15.41
N PHE A 191 -2.94 -7.25 15.44
CA PHE A 191 -2.92 -6.13 16.36
C PHE A 191 -3.03 -4.81 15.59
N ASP A 192 -4.14 -4.10 15.76
CA ASP A 192 -4.42 -2.87 15.01
C ASP A 192 -5.26 -1.87 15.83
N LEU A 193 -5.55 -0.70 15.25
CA LEU A 193 -6.40 0.31 15.86
C LEU A 193 -7.84 -0.19 16.05
N PRO A 194 -8.56 0.28 17.09
CA PRO A 194 -9.92 -0.18 17.37
C PRO A 194 -10.93 0.11 16.25
N GLU A 195 -10.72 1.17 15.47
CA GLU A 195 -11.55 1.61 14.35
C GLU A 195 -11.32 0.86 13.03
N THR A 196 -10.39 -0.10 13.00
CA THR A 196 -10.05 -0.84 11.77
C THR A 196 -11.20 -1.72 11.30
N THR A 197 -11.60 -1.54 10.03
CA THR A 197 -12.69 -2.30 9.42
C THR A 197 -12.22 -3.71 9.09
N ARG A 198 -12.94 -4.72 9.58
CA ARG A 198 -12.57 -6.13 9.43
C ARG A 198 -13.80 -7.02 9.32
N ASP A 199 -13.61 -8.19 8.71
CA ASP A 199 -14.61 -9.25 8.71
C ASP A 199 -14.45 -10.10 9.97
N GLU A 200 -15.37 -9.94 10.93
CA GLU A 200 -15.35 -10.67 12.20
C GLU A 200 -15.39 -12.20 12.03
N SER A 201 -15.83 -12.71 10.87
CA SER A 201 -15.85 -14.15 10.58
C SER A 201 -14.46 -14.76 10.34
N LEU A 202 -13.44 -13.93 10.08
CA LEU A 202 -12.05 -14.38 9.96
C LEU A 202 -11.44 -14.81 11.31
N PHE A 203 -11.95 -14.27 12.41
CA PHE A 203 -11.38 -14.44 13.74
C PHE A 203 -12.04 -15.61 14.49
N GLY A 204 -11.26 -16.28 15.34
CA GLY A 204 -11.67 -17.47 16.05
C GLY A 204 -10.55 -18.07 16.89
N GLU A 205 -10.56 -19.39 17.08
CA GLU A 205 -9.62 -20.07 18.00
C GLU A 205 -8.14 -19.91 17.60
N LYS A 206 -7.85 -19.77 16.30
CA LYS A 206 -6.47 -19.66 15.77
C LYS A 206 -6.06 -18.24 15.38
N LEU A 207 -7.00 -17.32 15.21
CA LEU A 207 -6.74 -15.95 14.78
C LEU A 207 -7.52 -14.99 15.66
N GLU A 208 -6.81 -14.22 16.48
CA GLU A 208 -7.41 -13.23 17.37
C GLU A 208 -7.19 -11.81 16.82
N PHE A 209 -8.16 -10.92 17.06
CA PHE A 209 -7.96 -9.48 16.86
C PHE A 209 -7.77 -8.80 18.22
N VAL A 210 -6.67 -8.06 18.38
CA VAL A 210 -6.40 -7.28 19.58
C VAL A 210 -6.30 -5.81 19.19
N ALA A 211 -7.24 -5.00 19.69
CA ALA A 211 -7.21 -3.56 19.49
C ALA A 211 -6.15 -2.89 20.37
N GLY A 212 -5.37 -1.96 19.81
CA GLY A 212 -4.45 -1.15 20.60
C GLY A 212 -3.58 -0.20 19.79
N ASN A 213 -2.58 0.34 20.48
CA ASN A 213 -1.60 1.27 19.92
C ASN A 213 -0.18 0.72 20.12
N PHE A 214 0.47 0.36 19.02
CA PHE A 214 1.87 -0.09 18.95
C PHE A 214 2.93 0.90 19.45
N PHE A 215 2.58 2.18 19.64
CA PHE A 215 3.44 3.12 20.35
C PHE A 215 3.43 2.94 21.86
N GLU A 216 2.46 2.21 22.40
CA GLU A 216 2.26 1.99 23.84
C GLU A 216 2.57 0.55 24.24
N ARG A 217 2.00 -0.43 23.54
CA ARG A 217 2.20 -1.87 23.79
C ARG A 217 1.87 -2.68 22.55
N VAL A 218 2.38 -3.92 22.52
CA VAL A 218 1.94 -4.97 21.59
C VAL A 218 1.72 -6.27 22.37
N PRO A 219 0.91 -7.22 21.86
CA PRO A 219 0.78 -8.55 22.43
C PRO A 219 2.11 -9.32 22.48
N GLU A 220 2.22 -10.28 23.39
CA GLU A 220 3.34 -11.23 23.40
C GLU A 220 3.18 -12.26 22.26
N GLY A 221 4.30 -12.63 21.64
CA GLY A 221 4.33 -13.66 20.59
C GLY A 221 5.75 -14.11 20.25
N ASP A 222 5.86 -15.09 19.37
CA ASP A 222 7.12 -15.70 18.95
C ASP A 222 7.68 -15.04 17.69
N VAL A 223 6.80 -14.53 16.83
CA VAL A 223 7.17 -13.80 15.60
C VAL A 223 6.36 -12.53 15.52
N TYR A 224 7.01 -11.41 15.29
CA TYR A 224 6.38 -10.13 15.03
C TYR A 224 6.48 -9.81 13.54
N LEU A 225 5.34 -9.67 12.89
CA LEU A 225 5.22 -9.30 11.48
C LEU A 225 4.83 -7.82 11.39
N LEU A 226 5.53 -7.07 10.55
CA LEU A 226 5.22 -5.67 10.19
C LEU A 226 5.21 -5.60 8.67
N GLY A 227 4.05 -5.44 8.05
CA GLY A 227 3.95 -5.31 6.59
C GLY A 227 3.44 -3.93 6.18
N THR A 228 4.27 -3.17 5.45
CA THR A 228 3.97 -1.78 5.04
C THR A 228 3.58 -0.92 6.24
N ILE A 229 4.45 -0.92 7.26
CA ILE A 229 4.22 -0.18 8.52
C ILE A 229 5.32 0.82 8.78
N LEU A 230 6.57 0.38 8.85
CA LEU A 230 7.66 1.25 9.32
C LEU A 230 7.99 2.34 8.29
N HIS A 231 7.61 2.15 7.03
CA HIS A 231 7.76 3.18 5.99
C HIS A 231 6.86 4.41 6.19
N ASP A 232 5.77 4.31 6.96
CA ASP A 232 4.89 5.45 7.27
C ASP A 232 5.50 6.38 8.32
N TRP A 233 6.60 5.98 8.95
CA TRP A 233 7.13 6.66 10.13
C TRP A 233 8.55 7.17 9.89
N ASP A 234 8.86 8.32 10.49
CA ASP A 234 10.22 8.79 10.64
C ASP A 234 11.06 7.82 11.49
N ASP A 235 12.39 8.01 11.49
CA ASP A 235 13.30 7.07 12.16
C ASP A 235 13.12 7.03 13.69
N GLU A 236 12.69 8.14 14.31
CA GLU A 236 12.45 8.18 15.76
C GLU A 236 11.20 7.36 16.14
N SER A 237 10.11 7.57 15.39
CA SER A 237 8.83 6.90 15.59
C SER A 237 8.91 5.43 15.22
N ALA A 238 9.53 5.09 14.09
CA ALA A 238 9.80 3.70 13.70
C ALA A 238 10.65 2.98 14.76
N ALA A 239 11.70 3.62 15.29
CA ALA A 239 12.51 3.03 16.35
C ALA A 239 11.72 2.87 17.65
N LYS A 240 10.77 3.77 17.94
CA LYS A 240 9.86 3.64 19.09
C LYS A 240 8.97 2.41 18.95
N ILE A 241 8.37 2.19 17.78
CA ILE A 241 7.56 0.97 17.50
C ILE A 241 8.40 -0.28 17.74
N LEU A 242 9.61 -0.33 17.17
CA LEU A 242 10.52 -1.46 17.38
C LEU A 242 10.86 -1.67 18.85
N ARG A 243 11.15 -0.61 19.62
CA ARG A 243 11.40 -0.73 21.07
C ARG A 243 10.19 -1.26 21.84
N THR A 244 8.97 -0.85 21.47
CA THR A 244 7.74 -1.38 22.06
C THR A 244 7.61 -2.87 21.80
N ILE A 245 7.86 -3.31 20.56
CA ILE A 245 7.88 -4.72 20.20
C ILE A 245 8.95 -5.45 21.01
N ARG A 246 10.17 -4.91 21.09
CA ARG A 246 11.28 -5.51 21.82
C ARG A 246 10.97 -5.71 23.30
N ALA A 247 10.20 -4.81 23.91
CA ALA A 247 9.81 -4.88 25.31
C ALA A 247 8.80 -6.01 25.61
N ALA A 248 7.94 -6.35 24.65
CA ALA A 248 7.01 -7.48 24.75
C ALA A 248 7.63 -8.80 24.28
N ALA A 249 8.60 -8.73 23.38
CA ALA A 249 9.18 -9.89 22.71
C ALA A 249 10.07 -10.74 23.66
N PRO A 250 9.81 -12.05 23.81
CA PRO A 250 10.75 -12.95 24.48
C PRO A 250 12.08 -13.03 23.72
N GLN A 251 13.15 -13.47 24.39
CA GLN A 251 14.50 -13.45 23.80
C GLN A 251 14.63 -14.26 22.50
N HIS A 252 13.83 -15.32 22.34
CA HIS A 252 13.83 -16.16 21.15
C HIS A 252 13.00 -15.59 19.99
N ALA A 253 12.26 -14.50 20.21
CA ALA A 253 11.36 -13.95 19.23
C ALA A 253 12.10 -13.39 18.01
N ARG A 254 11.41 -13.48 16.88
CA ARG A 254 11.88 -13.00 15.58
C ARG A 254 11.03 -11.83 15.11
N LEU A 255 11.63 -10.98 14.28
CA LEU A 255 10.98 -9.87 13.63
C LEU A 255 11.04 -10.10 12.11
N VAL A 256 9.90 -10.02 11.45
CA VAL A 256 9.74 -10.14 10.01
C VAL A 256 9.13 -8.84 9.50
N ILE A 257 9.81 -8.16 8.59
CA ILE A 257 9.35 -6.89 8.03
C ILE A 257 9.14 -7.08 6.52
N LEU A 258 7.95 -6.73 6.02
CA LEU A 258 7.60 -6.69 4.61
C LEU A 258 7.53 -5.24 4.12
N ASP A 259 8.68 -4.55 4.15
CA ASP A 259 8.86 -3.19 3.61
C ASP A 259 9.99 -3.22 2.56
N ALA A 260 10.07 -2.20 1.71
CA ALA A 260 11.09 -2.16 0.68
C ALA A 260 12.48 -1.86 1.26
N VAL A 261 13.49 -2.55 0.72
CA VAL A 261 14.90 -2.22 0.89
C VAL A 261 15.35 -1.56 -0.41
N VAL A 262 15.53 -0.23 -0.37
CA VAL A 262 15.87 0.55 -1.56
C VAL A 262 17.29 0.20 -2.04
N PRO A 263 17.47 -0.37 -3.25
CA PRO A 263 18.78 -0.69 -3.76
C PRO A 263 19.51 0.58 -4.22
N PRO A 264 20.86 0.58 -4.20
CA PRO A 264 21.65 1.67 -4.75
C PRO A 264 21.49 1.76 -6.28
N GLY A 265 21.91 2.90 -6.83
CA GLY A 265 21.98 3.11 -8.28
C GLY A 265 20.68 3.61 -8.91
N ASN A 266 20.64 3.59 -10.23
CA ASN A 266 19.66 4.34 -11.03
C ASN A 266 18.54 3.47 -11.61
N GLU A 267 18.59 2.16 -11.38
CA GLU A 267 17.60 1.25 -11.96
C GLU A 267 16.19 1.58 -11.45
N PRO A 268 15.16 1.47 -12.33
CA PRO A 268 13.78 1.67 -11.96
C PRO A 268 13.38 0.74 -10.82
N PHE A 269 12.88 1.32 -9.74
CA PHE A 269 12.38 0.59 -8.59
C PHE A 269 11.17 1.32 -8.04
N GLY A 270 10.00 0.67 -8.09
CA GLY A 270 8.72 1.27 -7.68
C GLY A 270 8.76 1.97 -6.32
N PRO A 271 9.39 1.37 -5.28
CA PRO A 271 9.52 2.00 -3.97
C PRO A 271 10.25 3.35 -3.95
N LYS A 272 11.08 3.68 -4.94
CA LYS A 272 11.67 5.05 -5.04
C LYS A 272 10.59 6.12 -5.26
N TRP A 273 9.50 5.78 -5.95
CA TRP A 273 8.35 6.67 -6.12
C TRP A 273 7.40 6.61 -4.92
N LEU A 274 7.26 5.44 -4.31
CA LEU A 274 6.47 5.28 -3.08
C LEU A 274 7.06 6.09 -1.93
N ASP A 275 8.40 6.19 -1.84
CA ASP A 275 9.11 7.01 -0.86
C ASP A 275 8.64 8.47 -0.87
N LEU A 276 8.44 9.06 -2.05
CA LEU A 276 7.92 10.43 -2.19
C LEU A 276 6.48 10.55 -1.70
N LEU A 277 5.67 9.49 -1.85
CA LEU A 277 4.33 9.45 -1.29
C LEU A 277 4.39 9.36 0.24
N MET A 278 5.26 8.53 0.80
CA MET A 278 5.45 8.42 2.27
C MET A 278 5.91 9.75 2.88
N LEU A 279 6.83 10.44 2.20
CA LEU A 279 7.25 11.80 2.57
C LEU A 279 6.06 12.76 2.57
N ALA A 280 5.26 12.76 1.50
CA ALA A 280 4.13 13.68 1.36
C ALA A 280 3.03 13.45 2.40
N LEU A 281 2.69 12.18 2.67
CA LEU A 281 1.58 11.82 3.54
C LEU A 281 1.95 11.83 5.02
N PHE A 282 3.14 11.36 5.36
CA PHE A 282 3.47 11.00 6.74
C PHE A 282 4.77 11.60 7.28
N ALA A 283 5.60 12.22 6.43
CA ALA A 283 7.03 12.39 6.70
C ALA A 283 7.74 11.05 6.98
N GLY A 284 7.16 9.97 6.45
CA GLY A 284 7.74 8.63 6.44
C GLY A 284 8.78 8.51 5.33
N ARG A 285 9.32 7.30 5.18
CA ARG A 285 10.34 7.01 4.17
C ARG A 285 10.49 5.52 3.90
N GLU A 286 10.80 5.20 2.65
CA GLU A 286 11.47 3.95 2.32
C GLU A 286 12.95 4.05 2.72
N ARG A 287 13.56 2.91 3.04
CA ARG A 287 14.93 2.86 3.59
C ARG A 287 15.84 1.98 2.75
N ASP A 288 17.08 2.40 2.61
CA ASP A 288 18.15 1.53 2.12
C ASP A 288 18.62 0.55 3.21
N GLU A 289 19.48 -0.40 2.86
CA GLU A 289 19.94 -1.43 3.79
C GLU A 289 20.67 -0.85 5.02
N ASP A 290 21.50 0.20 4.84
CA ASP A 290 22.25 0.82 5.93
C ASP A 290 21.31 1.53 6.92
N GLN A 291 20.30 2.22 6.40
CA GLN A 291 19.24 2.85 7.18
C GLN A 291 18.42 1.81 7.95
N TRP A 292 18.05 0.69 7.31
CA TRP A 292 17.38 -0.41 7.99
C TRP A 292 18.24 -1.02 9.11
N ARG A 293 19.53 -1.25 8.87
CA ARG A 293 20.46 -1.77 9.88
C ARG A 293 20.55 -0.84 11.09
N ALA A 294 20.61 0.47 10.87
CA ALA A 294 20.63 1.48 11.92
C ALA A 294 19.31 1.50 12.71
N LEU A 295 18.16 1.46 12.01
CA LEU A 295 16.84 1.44 12.62
C LEU A 295 16.62 0.20 13.49
N LEU A 296 16.91 -1.00 12.95
CA LEU A 296 16.84 -2.26 13.69
C LEU A 296 17.72 -2.21 14.94
N ALA A 297 18.94 -1.68 14.82
CA ALA A 297 19.85 -1.51 15.95
C ALA A 297 19.25 -0.62 17.05
N ALA A 298 18.68 0.52 16.68
CA ALA A 298 18.01 1.44 17.60
C ALA A 298 16.74 0.85 18.24
N GLY A 299 16.12 -0.12 17.57
CA GLY A 299 14.99 -0.90 18.06
C GLY A 299 15.35 -2.08 18.96
N GLY A 300 16.64 -2.43 19.08
CA GLY A 300 17.08 -3.61 19.84
C GLY A 300 17.06 -4.92 19.06
N PHE A 301 17.14 -4.86 17.73
CA PHE A 301 17.16 -6.01 16.83
C PHE A 301 18.46 -6.10 16.02
N GLU A 302 18.82 -7.33 15.65
CA GLU A 302 19.93 -7.62 14.77
C GLU A 302 19.39 -8.28 13.49
N PRO A 303 19.68 -7.73 12.30
CA PRO A 303 19.25 -8.33 11.05
C PRO A 303 19.94 -9.66 10.80
N VAL A 304 19.17 -10.63 10.34
CA VAL A 304 19.60 -11.96 9.92
C VAL A 304 19.63 -12.06 8.39
N ARG A 305 18.66 -11.43 7.72
CA ARG A 305 18.50 -11.48 6.25
C ARG A 305 17.91 -10.16 5.73
N PHE A 306 18.36 -9.77 4.54
CA PHE A 306 17.79 -8.70 3.73
C PHE A 306 17.52 -9.23 2.31
N ASP A 307 16.27 -9.12 1.88
CA ASP A 307 15.85 -9.18 0.49
C ASP A 307 15.16 -7.86 0.13
N GLU A 308 14.90 -7.61 -1.16
CA GLU A 308 14.34 -6.33 -1.65
C GLU A 308 13.04 -5.88 -0.97
N ARG A 309 12.26 -6.82 -0.41
CA ARG A 309 10.96 -6.55 0.26
C ARG A 309 10.71 -7.45 1.48
N LEU A 310 11.78 -7.98 2.07
CA LEU A 310 11.70 -8.87 3.21
C LEU A 310 12.94 -8.69 4.07
N ILE A 311 12.74 -8.45 5.36
CA ILE A 311 13.82 -8.34 6.34
C ILE A 311 13.49 -9.30 7.47
N GLU A 312 14.43 -10.19 7.80
CA GLU A 312 14.36 -11.01 9.01
C GLU A 312 15.36 -10.47 10.03
N ALA A 313 14.94 -10.30 11.27
CA ALA A 313 15.77 -9.89 12.37
C ALA A 313 15.46 -10.67 13.65
N ARG A 314 16.42 -10.71 14.57
CA ARG A 314 16.29 -11.36 15.89
C ARG A 314 16.49 -10.35 17.01
N CYS A 315 15.94 -10.64 18.18
CA CYS A 315 16.19 -9.84 19.37
C CYS A 315 17.70 -9.77 19.69
N ARG A 316 18.22 -8.56 19.94
CA ARG A 316 19.58 -8.42 20.49
C ARG A 316 19.62 -8.93 21.93
N SER A 317 20.72 -9.61 22.26
CA SER A 317 21.10 -10.02 23.61
C SER A 317 21.52 -8.84 24.46
#